data_AF-A0A973WKW8-F1
#
_entry.id   AF-A0A973WKW8-F1
#
_cell.length_a   1.000
_cell.length_b   1.000
_cell.length_c   1.000
_cell.angle_alpha   90.00
_cell.angle_beta   90.00
_cell.angle_gamma   90.00
#
_symmetry.space_group_name_H-M   'P 1'
#
loop_
_entity.id
_entity.type
_entity.pdbx_description
1 polymer ?
#
loop_
_entity_poly.entity_id
_entity_poly.type
_entity_poly.pdbx_seq_one_letter_code
_entity_poly.pdbx_strand_id
1 'polypeptide(L)'
;MFGEKKSLFPRAVTLGLVLSATALLAGCKSQTPESNLSMLAANDYQLRHPIVVEEGYENLDLPVGSNARILSTQMADRISQFGAQSRTGSGGSVEVLVPSGAANEAAVHALVPQIRKALVRGGVRSSKVAVRSFAVTDPSANAPIRLAYRKMMAKVDECGRWPSNLAGGFNKNVDYENYGCATQANLAAMVENPADLIAPRAMTPADQARRGTVYEKYRAGEVTAADSKEGVGAQVSE
;
A
#
# COMPACT_ATOMS: atom_id res chain seq x y z
N MET A 1 -42.07 -63.49 -64.18
CA MET A 1 -40.64 -63.18 -63.99
C MET A 1 -40.47 -61.66 -64.02
N PHE A 2 -39.74 -61.16 -63.02
CA PHE A 2 -39.17 -59.82 -62.80
C PHE A 2 -40.06 -58.57 -62.92
N GLY A 3 -40.45 -58.04 -61.75
CA GLY A 3 -40.81 -56.65 -61.55
C GLY A 3 -39.59 -55.83 -61.13
N GLU A 4 -39.42 -54.66 -61.74
CA GLU A 4 -38.30 -53.74 -61.51
C GLU A 4 -38.72 -52.65 -60.51
N LYS A 5 -38.10 -52.66 -59.32
CA LYS A 5 -38.35 -51.70 -58.24
C LYS A 5 -37.53 -50.43 -58.47
N LYS A 6 -38.19 -49.27 -58.53
CA LYS A 6 -37.58 -47.93 -58.57
C LYS A 6 -36.78 -47.66 -57.28
N SER A 7 -35.52 -47.23 -57.41
CA SER A 7 -34.64 -46.92 -56.29
C SER A 7 -34.98 -45.57 -55.66
N LEU A 8 -35.40 -45.59 -54.39
CA LEU A 8 -35.75 -44.41 -53.59
C LEU A 8 -34.68 -44.07 -52.53
N PHE A 9 -33.44 -44.53 -52.74
CA PHE A 9 -32.39 -44.51 -51.72
C PHE A 9 -31.41 -43.31 -51.67
N PRO A 10 -31.27 -42.38 -52.65
CA PRO A 10 -30.19 -41.38 -52.57
C PRO A 10 -30.54 -40.10 -51.79
N ARG A 11 -31.84 -39.81 -51.55
CA ARG A 11 -32.29 -38.56 -50.89
C ARG A 11 -32.31 -38.61 -49.37
N ALA A 12 -32.45 -39.80 -48.77
CA ALA A 12 -32.49 -39.94 -47.31
C ALA A 12 -31.09 -39.83 -46.68
N VAL A 13 -30.06 -40.32 -47.38
CA VAL A 13 -28.66 -40.30 -46.90
C VAL A 13 -28.08 -38.88 -46.93
N THR A 14 -28.43 -38.09 -47.95
CA THR A 14 -27.98 -36.70 -48.10
C THR A 14 -28.60 -35.78 -47.04
N LEU A 15 -29.86 -35.99 -46.65
CA LEU A 15 -30.49 -35.20 -45.59
C LEU A 15 -29.89 -35.47 -44.20
N GLY A 16 -29.52 -36.73 -43.92
CA GLY A 16 -28.90 -37.11 -42.64
C GLY A 16 -27.47 -36.56 -42.46
N LEU A 17 -26.72 -36.41 -43.56
CA LEU A 17 -25.36 -35.86 -43.52
C LEU A 17 -25.35 -34.34 -43.31
N VAL A 18 -26.35 -33.63 -43.83
CA VAL A 18 -26.49 -32.18 -43.63
C VAL A 18 -26.92 -31.86 -42.19
N LEU A 19 -27.84 -32.64 -41.61
CA LEU A 19 -28.28 -32.43 -40.22
C LEU A 19 -27.15 -32.67 -39.20
N SER A 20 -26.32 -33.70 -39.43
CA SER A 20 -25.17 -34.01 -38.57
C SER A 20 -24.05 -32.97 -38.70
N ALA A 21 -23.81 -32.43 -39.89
CA ALA A 21 -22.89 -31.31 -40.09
C ALA A 21 -23.36 -30.04 -39.35
N THR A 22 -24.64 -29.69 -39.39
CA THR A 22 -25.15 -28.52 -38.65
C THR A 22 -25.09 -28.68 -37.13
N ALA A 23 -25.23 -29.90 -36.60
CA ALA A 23 -25.08 -30.17 -35.18
C ALA A 23 -23.62 -30.03 -34.69
N LEU A 24 -22.64 -30.29 -35.55
CA LEU A 24 -21.22 -30.11 -35.24
C LEU A 24 -20.79 -28.63 -35.19
N LEU A 25 -21.48 -27.73 -35.92
CA LEU A 25 -21.19 -26.28 -35.87
C LEU A 25 -21.88 -25.53 -34.73
N ALA A 26 -22.91 -26.11 -34.08
CA ALA A 26 -23.58 -25.49 -32.94
C ALA A 26 -22.77 -25.56 -31.62
N GLY A 27 -21.61 -26.22 -31.62
CA GLY A 27 -20.74 -26.40 -30.45
C GLY A 27 -19.83 -25.21 -30.11
N CYS A 28 -19.80 -24.14 -30.92
CA CYS A 28 -19.04 -22.94 -30.59
C CYS A 28 -19.72 -22.20 -29.42
N LYS A 29 -19.31 -22.54 -28.20
CA LYS A 29 -19.58 -21.75 -26.99
C LYS A 29 -18.87 -20.40 -27.13
N SER A 30 -19.56 -19.43 -27.71
CA SER A 30 -19.11 -18.03 -27.75
C SER A 30 -19.03 -17.50 -26.31
N GLN A 31 -17.81 -17.33 -25.82
CA GLN A 31 -17.53 -16.69 -24.54
C GLN A 31 -17.96 -15.22 -24.65
N THR A 32 -19.01 -14.85 -23.93
CA THR A 32 -19.53 -13.47 -23.90
C THR A 32 -18.53 -12.54 -23.20
N PRO A 33 -18.33 -11.30 -23.66
CA PRO A 33 -17.35 -10.37 -23.08
C PRO A 33 -17.54 -10.10 -21.57
N GLU A 34 -18.77 -10.19 -21.03
CA GLU A 34 -19.04 -10.05 -19.60
C GLU A 34 -18.34 -11.13 -18.74
N SER A 35 -18.17 -12.36 -19.25
CA SER A 35 -17.45 -13.41 -18.51
C SER A 35 -15.96 -13.08 -18.39
N ASN A 36 -15.41 -12.29 -19.31
CA ASN A 36 -13.99 -11.93 -19.29
C ASN A 36 -13.69 -10.86 -18.24
N LEU A 37 -14.57 -9.87 -18.06
CA LEU A 37 -14.39 -8.83 -17.03
C LEU A 37 -14.57 -9.36 -15.61
N SER A 38 -15.56 -10.22 -15.39
CA SER A 38 -15.75 -10.88 -14.08
C SER A 38 -14.59 -11.83 -13.74
N MET A 39 -14.04 -12.54 -14.73
CA MET A 39 -12.84 -13.37 -14.54
C MET A 39 -11.58 -12.52 -14.34
N LEU A 40 -11.45 -11.36 -14.98
CA LEU A 40 -10.33 -10.44 -14.74
C LEU A 40 -10.34 -9.92 -13.30
N ALA A 41 -11.49 -9.42 -12.82
CA ALA A 41 -11.62 -8.92 -11.46
C ALA A 41 -11.48 -10.03 -10.40
N ALA A 42 -11.90 -11.26 -10.71
CA ALA A 42 -11.70 -12.41 -9.82
C ALA A 42 -10.24 -12.89 -9.75
N ASN A 43 -9.46 -12.72 -10.83
CA ASN A 43 -8.06 -13.13 -10.92
C ASN A 43 -7.06 -11.99 -10.68
N ASP A 44 -7.51 -10.74 -10.56
CA ASP A 44 -6.63 -9.62 -10.25
C ASP A 44 -6.69 -9.32 -8.75
N TYR A 45 -5.61 -9.67 -8.05
CA TYR A 45 -5.48 -9.37 -6.62
C TYR A 45 -5.42 -7.88 -6.33
N GLN A 46 -5.02 -7.02 -7.28
CA GLN A 46 -4.95 -5.57 -7.07
C GLN A 46 -6.35 -4.95 -7.00
N LEU A 47 -7.30 -5.50 -7.76
CA LEU A 47 -8.70 -5.09 -7.71
C LEU A 47 -9.42 -5.62 -6.47
N ARG A 48 -9.07 -6.82 -5.99
CA ARG A 48 -9.66 -7.43 -4.78
C ARG A 48 -9.10 -6.86 -3.48
N HIS A 49 -7.80 -6.59 -3.45
CA HIS A 49 -7.07 -6.04 -2.31
C HIS A 49 -6.42 -4.70 -2.72
N PRO A 50 -7.23 -3.68 -3.02
CA PRO A 50 -6.70 -2.39 -3.43
C PRO A 50 -5.96 -1.75 -2.27
N ILE A 51 -4.84 -1.09 -2.58
CA ILE A 51 -4.16 -0.24 -1.61
C ILE A 51 -4.92 1.10 -1.60
N VAL A 52 -5.60 1.37 -0.50
CA VAL A 52 -6.37 2.59 -0.29
C VAL A 52 -5.49 3.59 0.47
N VAL A 53 -5.46 4.82 -0.03
CA VAL A 53 -4.77 5.94 0.63
C VAL A 53 -5.80 6.75 1.41
N GLU A 54 -5.59 6.90 2.72
CA GLU A 54 -6.47 7.65 3.60
C GLU A 54 -5.71 8.52 4.61
N GLU A 55 -6.41 9.49 5.21
CA GLU A 55 -5.87 10.27 6.32
C GLU A 55 -5.95 9.47 7.63
N GLY A 56 -4.80 9.21 8.25
CA GLY A 56 -4.67 8.58 9.55
C GLY A 56 -3.91 9.45 10.55
N TYR A 57 -3.66 8.88 11.72
CA TYR A 57 -2.82 9.48 12.76
C TYR A 57 -1.62 8.60 13.05
N GLU A 58 -0.43 9.20 13.01
CA GLU A 58 0.76 8.59 13.57
C GLU A 58 0.82 8.92 15.06
N ASN A 59 0.91 7.90 15.91
CA ASN A 59 0.86 8.05 17.37
C ASN A 59 2.18 7.62 18.02
N LEU A 60 2.62 8.38 19.02
CA LEU A 60 3.73 8.01 19.90
C LEU A 60 3.28 8.13 21.36
N ASP A 61 3.11 6.99 22.01
CA ASP A 61 2.74 6.90 23.42
C ASP A 61 3.99 6.92 24.31
N LEU A 62 4.03 7.89 25.21
CA LEU A 62 5.13 8.12 26.14
C LEU A 62 4.70 7.62 27.53
N PRO A 63 5.26 6.50 28.02
CA PRO A 63 4.99 6.06 29.38
C PRO A 63 5.62 7.04 30.38
N VAL A 64 4.84 7.46 31.37
CA VAL A 64 5.27 8.42 32.40
C VAL A 64 5.05 7.81 33.79
N GLY A 65 6.13 7.67 34.57
CA GLY A 65 6.04 7.29 35.97
C GLY A 65 5.45 8.42 36.83
N SER A 66 4.76 8.07 37.92
CA SER A 66 4.12 9.01 38.86
C SER A 66 5.07 10.03 39.50
N ASN A 67 6.36 9.72 39.58
CA ASN A 67 7.40 10.60 40.12
C ASN A 67 8.29 11.22 39.04
N ALA A 68 7.96 11.06 37.75
CA ALA A 68 8.75 11.65 36.68
C ALA A 68 8.67 13.18 36.77
N ARG A 69 9.84 13.83 36.66
CA ARG A 69 9.99 15.29 36.66
C ARG A 69 10.82 15.79 35.48
N ILE A 70 11.67 14.93 34.93
CA ILE A 70 12.58 15.25 33.84
C ILE A 70 12.43 14.18 32.76
N LEU A 71 12.37 14.63 31.52
CA LEU A 71 12.36 13.75 30.36
C LEU A 71 13.76 13.14 30.15
N SER A 72 13.85 11.82 29.97
CA SER A 72 15.13 11.21 29.63
C SER A 72 15.63 11.72 28.26
N THR A 73 16.95 11.71 28.06
CA THR A 73 17.56 12.13 26.78
C THR A 73 17.01 11.31 25.62
N GLN A 74 16.96 9.98 25.77
CA GLN A 74 16.40 9.07 24.77
C GLN A 74 14.95 9.43 24.41
N MET A 75 14.12 9.75 25.40
CA MET A 75 12.73 10.15 25.15
C MET A 75 12.65 11.52 24.47
N ALA A 76 13.49 12.47 24.88
CA ALA A 76 13.58 13.77 24.22
C ALA A 76 14.00 13.66 22.74
N ASP A 77 14.92 12.76 22.44
CA ASP A 77 15.40 12.52 21.07
C ASP A 77 14.31 11.86 20.22
N ARG A 78 13.62 10.85 20.75
CA ARG A 78 12.43 10.24 20.12
C ARG A 78 11.34 11.26 19.80
N ILE A 79 11.03 12.15 20.74
CA ILE A 79 10.05 13.22 20.52
C ILE A 79 10.52 14.22 19.46
N SER A 80 11.81 14.56 19.45
CA SER A 80 12.36 15.45 18.42
C SER A 80 12.32 14.82 17.03
N GLN A 81 12.57 13.51 16.92
CA GLN A 81 12.48 12.76 15.68
C GLN A 81 11.02 12.67 15.20
N PHE A 82 10.08 12.41 16.10
CA PHE A 82 8.65 12.44 15.82
C PHE A 82 8.21 13.83 15.30
N GLY A 83 8.71 14.90 15.93
CA GLY A 83 8.50 16.26 15.47
C GLY A 83 9.05 16.50 14.05
N ALA A 84 10.24 15.99 13.74
CA ALA A 84 10.84 16.10 12.42
C ALA A 84 10.01 15.35 11.34
N GLN A 85 9.52 14.15 11.66
CA GLN A 85 8.65 13.36 10.77
C GLN A 85 7.30 14.03 10.53
N SER A 86 6.73 14.71 11.53
CA SER A 86 5.46 15.43 11.37
C SER A 86 5.51 16.51 10.26
N ARG A 87 6.69 17.01 9.91
CA ARG A 87 6.86 18.01 8.84
C ARG A 87 6.66 17.42 7.46
N THR A 88 7.09 16.19 7.23
CA THR A 88 6.92 15.53 5.93
C THR A 88 5.50 15.02 5.75
N GLY A 89 4.81 14.63 6.84
CA GLY A 89 3.44 14.10 6.79
C GLY A 89 2.31 15.14 6.89
N SER A 90 2.40 16.09 7.84
CA SER A 90 1.28 16.97 8.25
C SER A 90 1.55 18.47 8.06
N GLY A 91 2.63 18.84 7.37
CA GLY A 91 3.12 20.21 7.39
C GLY A 91 3.55 20.70 8.79
N GLY A 92 3.85 19.77 9.71
CA GLY A 92 4.43 20.03 11.02
C GLY A 92 3.44 20.44 12.12
N SER A 93 2.21 19.94 12.12
CA SER A 93 1.27 20.08 13.23
C SER A 93 1.30 18.84 14.12
N VAL A 94 1.42 19.02 15.45
CA VAL A 94 1.47 17.92 16.43
C VAL A 94 0.53 18.23 17.59
N GLU A 95 -0.28 17.24 17.95
CA GLU A 95 -1.11 17.26 19.16
C GLU A 95 -0.42 16.48 20.29
N VAL A 96 -0.44 17.06 21.49
CA VAL A 96 0.01 16.45 22.74
C VAL A 96 -1.23 16.19 23.58
N LEU A 97 -1.60 14.92 23.68
CA LEU A 97 -2.74 14.43 24.46
C LEU A 97 -2.26 14.05 25.85
N VAL A 98 -2.80 14.75 26.84
CA VAL A 98 -2.40 14.69 28.25
C VAL A 98 -3.53 14.01 29.04
N PRO A 99 -3.28 12.92 29.77
CA PRO A 99 -4.30 12.33 30.63
C PRO A 99 -4.70 13.29 31.77
N SER A 100 -5.99 13.31 32.08
CA SER A 100 -6.56 13.99 33.26
C SER A 100 -7.30 12.99 34.15
N GLY A 101 -7.14 13.11 35.46
CA GLY A 101 -7.73 12.23 36.46
C GLY A 101 -6.92 10.96 36.78
N ALA A 102 -5.70 10.82 36.25
CA ALA A 102 -4.82 9.67 36.48
C ALA A 102 -3.86 9.88 37.66
N ALA A 103 -3.35 8.80 38.25
CA ALA A 103 -2.43 8.85 39.40
C ALA A 103 -1.12 9.62 39.11
N ASN A 104 -0.71 9.69 37.84
CA ASN A 104 0.48 10.39 37.37
C ASN A 104 0.22 11.77 36.73
N GLU A 105 -0.98 12.33 36.86
CA GLU A 105 -1.37 13.60 36.22
C GLU A 105 -0.40 14.76 36.53
N ALA A 106 0.00 14.92 37.80
CA ALA A 106 0.95 15.96 38.19
C ALA A 106 2.34 15.79 37.52
N ALA A 107 2.82 14.55 37.39
CA ALA A 107 4.08 14.25 36.71
C ALA A 107 3.99 14.54 35.21
N VAL A 108 2.88 14.14 34.60
CA VAL A 108 2.58 14.40 33.20
C VAL A 108 2.59 15.90 32.90
N HIS A 109 1.90 16.72 33.71
CA HIS A 109 1.88 18.18 33.54
C HIS A 109 3.27 18.81 33.66
N ALA A 110 4.13 18.30 34.54
CA ALA A 110 5.51 18.77 34.68
C ALA A 110 6.38 18.49 33.43
N LEU A 111 6.04 17.46 32.65
CA LEU A 111 6.79 17.08 31.44
C LEU A 111 6.32 17.81 30.18
N VAL A 112 5.09 18.31 30.12
CA VAL A 112 4.53 18.97 28.91
C VAL A 112 5.44 20.09 28.35
N PRO A 113 6.02 21.01 29.16
CA PRO A 113 6.93 22.02 28.63
C PRO A 113 8.20 21.43 27.99
N GLN A 114 8.73 20.34 28.55
CA GLN A 114 9.92 19.65 28.05
C GLN A 114 9.62 18.93 26.73
N ILE A 115 8.44 18.31 26.63
CA ILE A 115 7.93 17.69 25.40
C ILE A 115 7.78 18.75 24.30
N ARG A 116 7.16 19.91 24.60
CA ARG A 116 7.04 21.01 23.65
C ARG A 116 8.41 21.51 23.18
N LYS A 117 9.38 21.63 24.08
CA LYS A 117 10.76 22.01 23.74
C LYS A 117 11.44 20.97 22.82
N ALA A 118 11.23 19.69 23.08
CA ALA A 118 11.75 18.61 22.24
C ALA A 118 11.10 18.61 20.83
N LEU A 119 9.80 18.83 20.72
CA LEU A 119 9.10 18.99 19.43
C LEU A 119 9.62 20.19 18.64
N VAL A 120 9.84 21.33 19.32
CA VAL A 120 10.42 22.53 18.70
C VAL A 120 11.86 22.29 18.24
N ARG A 121 12.67 21.54 19.00
CA ARG A 121 14.00 21.09 18.56
C ARG A 121 13.92 20.21 17.30
N GLY A 122 12.88 19.37 17.22
CA GLY A 122 12.51 18.62 16.02
C GLY A 122 12.06 19.50 14.85
N GLY A 123 11.95 20.82 15.04
CA GLY A 123 11.59 21.83 14.05
C GLY A 123 10.08 22.00 13.82
N VAL A 124 9.25 21.52 14.76
CA VAL A 124 7.83 21.86 14.82
C VAL A 124 7.69 23.32 15.26
N ARG A 125 6.90 24.12 14.56
CA ARG A 125 6.66 25.52 14.98
C ARG A 125 5.87 25.52 16.28
N SER A 126 6.24 26.35 17.24
CA SER A 126 5.57 26.41 18.56
C SER A 126 4.06 26.70 18.46
N SER A 127 3.62 27.41 17.42
CA SER A 127 2.19 27.68 17.13
C SER A 127 1.41 26.47 16.58
N LYS A 128 2.12 25.42 16.15
CA LYS A 128 1.56 24.18 15.60
C LYS A 128 1.62 23.01 16.59
N VAL A 129 2.00 23.27 17.84
CA VAL A 129 1.91 22.31 18.94
C VAL A 129 0.64 22.60 19.73
N ALA A 130 -0.37 21.75 19.58
CA ALA A 130 -1.60 21.83 20.36
C ALA A 130 -1.51 20.88 21.56
N VAL A 131 -1.98 21.31 22.72
CA VAL A 131 -2.09 20.46 23.91
C VAL A 131 -3.57 20.27 24.22
N ARG A 132 -3.99 19.02 24.35
CA ARG A 132 -5.37 18.62 24.67
C ARG A 132 -5.35 17.63 25.81
N SER A 133 -6.42 17.58 26.59
CA SER A 133 -6.57 16.58 27.65
C SER A 133 -7.54 15.47 27.25
N PHE A 134 -7.38 14.28 27.84
CA PHE A 134 -8.36 13.20 27.78
C PHE A 134 -8.61 12.63 29.17
N ALA A 135 -9.87 12.30 29.47
CA ALA A 135 -10.24 11.74 30.75
C ALA A 135 -9.80 10.27 30.86
N VAL A 136 -9.27 9.89 32.02
CA VAL A 136 -8.92 8.51 32.36
C VAL A 136 -10.01 7.93 33.27
N THR A 137 -10.50 6.73 32.91
CA THR A 137 -11.60 6.07 33.64
C THR A 137 -11.16 5.51 34.99
N ASP A 138 -9.92 5.02 35.11
CA ASP A 138 -9.34 4.49 36.34
C ASP A 138 -8.37 5.51 36.96
N PRO A 139 -8.72 6.15 38.09
CA PRO A 139 -7.88 7.15 38.73
C PRO A 139 -6.57 6.59 39.33
N SER A 140 -6.51 5.28 39.57
CA SER A 140 -5.31 4.64 40.14
C SER A 140 -4.26 4.29 39.08
N ALA A 141 -4.65 4.29 37.80
CA ALA A 141 -3.78 3.93 36.70
C ALA A 141 -2.79 5.06 36.35
N ASN A 142 -1.58 4.67 35.94
CA ASN A 142 -0.63 5.58 35.28
C ASN A 142 -0.95 5.62 33.79
N ALA A 143 -1.38 6.77 33.28
CA ALA A 143 -1.73 6.93 31.88
C ALA A 143 -0.57 7.55 31.06
N PRO A 144 -0.36 7.13 29.81
CA PRO A 144 0.70 7.69 28.96
C PRO A 144 0.31 9.06 28.41
N ILE A 145 1.32 9.86 28.03
CA ILE A 145 1.13 11.03 27.17
C ILE A 145 1.16 10.55 25.72
N ARG A 146 0.15 10.90 24.92
CA ARG A 146 0.12 10.52 23.50
C ARG A 146 0.48 11.71 22.63
N LEU A 147 1.48 11.57 21.78
CA LEU A 147 1.74 12.51 20.70
C LEU A 147 1.06 12.00 19.43
N ALA A 148 0.40 12.88 18.69
CA ALA A 148 -0.28 12.52 17.46
C ALA A 148 -0.08 13.58 16.38
N TYR A 149 0.09 13.17 15.12
CA TYR A 149 -0.05 14.06 13.97
C TYR A 149 -0.78 13.36 12.83
N ARG A 150 -1.44 14.13 11.97
CA ARG A 150 -2.14 13.59 10.79
C ARG A 150 -1.16 13.25 9.69
N LYS A 151 -1.29 12.08 9.08
CA LYS A 151 -0.47 11.65 7.95
C LYS A 151 -1.34 10.89 6.95
N MET A 152 -1.03 10.98 5.67
CA MET A 152 -1.56 10.05 4.68
C MET A 152 -0.95 8.66 4.91
N MET A 153 -1.80 7.63 4.95
CA MET A 153 -1.41 6.24 5.15
C MET A 153 -1.95 5.40 3.99
N ALA A 154 -1.16 4.42 3.56
CA ALA A 154 -1.59 3.39 2.63
C ALA A 154 -2.00 2.16 3.45
N LYS A 155 -3.20 1.62 3.20
CA LYS A 155 -3.65 0.38 3.84
C LYS A 155 -4.41 -0.50 2.86
N VAL A 156 -4.54 -1.75 3.23
CA VAL A 156 -5.40 -2.73 2.58
C VAL A 156 -6.45 -3.16 3.60
N ASP A 157 -7.59 -3.62 3.12
CA ASP A 157 -8.60 -4.25 3.96
C ASP A 157 -8.02 -5.45 4.74
N GLU A 158 -8.70 -5.85 5.80
CA GLU A 158 -8.27 -6.95 6.66
C GLU A 158 -8.13 -8.27 5.87
N CYS A 159 -6.89 -8.77 5.80
CA CYS A 159 -6.58 -10.08 5.22
C CYS A 159 -7.07 -11.23 6.10
N GLY A 160 -7.25 -12.41 5.51
CA GLY A 160 -7.57 -13.64 6.27
C GLY A 160 -9.04 -14.07 6.18
N ARG A 161 -9.79 -13.55 5.20
CA ARG A 161 -11.15 -14.00 4.90
C ARG A 161 -11.10 -15.22 3.99
N TRP A 162 -11.63 -16.35 4.44
CA TRP A 162 -11.60 -17.63 3.70
C TRP A 162 -13.01 -18.11 3.35
N PRO A 163 -13.73 -17.44 2.43
CA PRO A 163 -15.11 -17.79 2.08
C PRO A 163 -15.22 -19.12 1.30
N SER A 164 -14.13 -19.58 0.69
CA SER A 164 -14.06 -20.84 -0.06
C SER A 164 -12.76 -21.58 0.22
N ASN A 165 -12.72 -22.87 -0.10
CA ASN A 165 -11.50 -23.68 -0.03
C ASN A 165 -10.40 -23.09 -0.95
N LEU A 166 -9.14 -23.17 -0.52
CA LEU A 166 -7.95 -22.77 -1.27
C LEU A 166 -7.83 -23.48 -2.63
N ALA A 167 -8.30 -24.73 -2.71
CA ALA A 167 -8.36 -25.49 -3.96
C ALA A 167 -9.41 -24.94 -4.96
N GLY A 168 -10.21 -23.95 -4.55
CA GLY A 168 -11.25 -23.34 -5.37
C GLY A 168 -12.34 -24.34 -5.73
N GLY A 169 -12.42 -24.68 -7.02
CA GLY A 169 -13.34 -25.70 -7.56
C GLY A 169 -12.69 -26.53 -8.66
N PHE A 170 -13.25 -27.70 -8.96
CA PHE A 170 -12.73 -28.59 -9.99
C PHE A 170 -12.54 -27.88 -11.35
N ASN A 171 -11.36 -28.04 -11.94
CA ASN A 171 -10.97 -27.46 -13.25
C ASN A 171 -11.08 -25.93 -13.33
N LYS A 172 -10.91 -25.20 -12.22
CA LYS A 172 -10.82 -23.74 -12.22
C LYS A 172 -9.39 -23.31 -11.89
N ASN A 173 -8.74 -22.58 -12.80
CA ASN A 173 -7.47 -21.92 -12.56
C ASN A 173 -7.73 -20.45 -12.19
N VAL A 174 -8.14 -20.23 -10.95
CA VAL A 174 -8.43 -18.90 -10.41
C VAL A 174 -7.69 -18.68 -9.11
N ASP A 175 -7.30 -17.45 -8.84
CA ASP A 175 -6.66 -17.09 -7.58
C ASP A 175 -7.62 -17.30 -6.40
N TYR A 176 -7.11 -17.81 -5.28
CA TYR A 176 -7.88 -17.90 -4.05
C TYR A 176 -8.11 -16.51 -3.42
N GLU A 177 -9.10 -16.39 -2.53
CA GLU A 177 -9.57 -15.09 -2.03
C GLU A 177 -8.45 -14.22 -1.44
N ASN A 178 -7.61 -14.77 -0.55
CA ASN A 178 -6.52 -14.04 0.09
C ASN A 178 -5.25 -13.89 -0.78
N TYR A 179 -5.25 -14.37 -2.02
CA TYR A 179 -4.09 -14.26 -2.88
C TYR A 179 -3.72 -12.79 -3.10
N GLY A 180 -2.45 -12.44 -2.92
CA GLY A 180 -1.94 -11.08 -3.04
C GLY A 180 -2.25 -10.15 -1.86
N CYS A 181 -3.15 -10.49 -0.93
CA CYS A 181 -3.49 -9.60 0.21
C CYS A 181 -2.27 -9.27 1.07
N ALA A 182 -1.48 -10.29 1.45
CA ALA A 182 -0.25 -10.09 2.22
C ALA A 182 0.79 -9.26 1.45
N THR A 183 0.89 -9.46 0.13
CA THR A 183 1.80 -8.69 -0.72
C THR A 183 1.40 -7.22 -0.77
N GLN A 184 0.10 -6.93 -0.98
CA GLN A 184 -0.43 -5.57 -1.01
C GLN A 184 -0.30 -4.89 0.36
N ALA A 185 -0.57 -5.62 1.45
CA ALA A 185 -0.43 -5.10 2.81
C ALA A 185 1.04 -4.76 3.14
N ASN A 186 1.98 -5.63 2.78
CA ASN A 186 3.41 -5.37 2.97
C ASN A 186 3.89 -4.21 2.08
N LEU A 187 3.44 -4.13 0.83
CA LEU A 187 3.74 -3.00 -0.04
C LEU A 187 3.22 -1.69 0.58
N ALA A 188 1.97 -1.66 1.02
CA ALA A 188 1.36 -0.50 1.66
C ALA A 188 2.16 -0.06 2.91
N ALA A 189 2.66 -1.01 3.71
CA ALA A 189 3.48 -0.73 4.89
C ALA A 189 4.89 -0.22 4.56
N MET A 190 5.47 -0.63 3.43
CA MET A 190 6.81 -0.21 3.00
C MET A 190 6.82 1.14 2.27
N VAL A 191 5.67 1.61 1.77
CA VAL A 191 5.56 2.87 1.05
C VAL A 191 5.80 4.04 2.00
N GLU A 192 6.90 4.77 1.77
CA GLU A 192 7.27 5.94 2.58
C GLU A 192 6.28 7.10 2.41
N ASN A 193 5.86 7.37 1.17
CA ASN A 193 4.91 8.41 0.80
C ASN A 193 3.69 7.84 0.06
N PRO A 194 2.55 7.64 0.75
CA PRO A 194 1.34 7.09 0.15
C PRO A 194 0.76 7.91 -1.01
N ALA A 195 1.06 9.21 -1.10
CA ALA A 195 0.59 10.05 -2.21
C ALA A 195 1.15 9.59 -3.57
N ASP A 196 2.30 8.91 -3.59
CA ASP A 196 2.94 8.41 -4.81
C ASP A 196 2.12 7.27 -5.46
N LEU A 197 1.22 6.63 -4.71
CA LEU A 197 0.31 5.61 -5.24
C LEU A 197 -0.87 6.19 -6.02
N ILE A 198 -1.18 7.47 -5.80
CA ILE A 198 -2.27 8.18 -6.51
C ILE A 198 -1.74 8.82 -7.78
N ALA A 199 -0.59 9.49 -7.69
CA ALA A 199 0.04 10.15 -8.82
C ALA A 199 1.56 10.18 -8.66
N PRO A 200 2.32 10.06 -9.76
CA PRO A 200 3.77 10.22 -9.71
C PRO A 200 4.12 11.65 -9.28
N ARG A 201 5.26 11.79 -8.58
CA ARG A 201 5.82 13.11 -8.26
C ARG A 201 6.18 13.86 -9.55
N ALA A 202 6.25 15.18 -9.46
CA ALA A 202 6.72 16.00 -10.56
C ALA A 202 8.13 15.57 -11.00
N MET A 203 8.26 15.19 -12.26
CA MET A 203 9.55 14.83 -12.83
C MET A 203 10.45 16.07 -12.88
N THR A 204 11.70 15.93 -12.44
CA THR A 204 12.69 16.98 -12.66
C THR A 204 13.02 17.06 -14.16
N PRO A 205 13.39 18.25 -14.67
CA PRO A 205 13.84 18.39 -16.05
C PRO A 205 15.01 17.45 -16.33
N ALA A 206 15.05 16.89 -17.54
CA ALA A 206 16.17 16.07 -17.96
C ALA A 206 17.48 16.89 -17.93
N ASP A 207 18.55 16.28 -17.42
CA ASP A 207 19.88 16.88 -17.42
C ASP A 207 20.39 17.03 -18.87
N GLN A 208 20.23 18.23 -19.41
CA GLN A 208 20.60 18.54 -20.80
C GLN A 208 22.11 18.46 -21.03
N ALA A 209 22.93 18.79 -20.00
CA ALA A 209 24.37 18.72 -20.11
C ALA A 209 24.82 17.26 -20.26
N ARG A 210 24.31 16.37 -19.40
CA ARG A 210 24.59 14.93 -19.49
C ARG A 210 24.13 14.34 -20.82
N ARG A 211 22.96 14.74 -21.32
CA ARG A 211 22.45 14.29 -22.62
C ARG A 211 23.35 14.78 -23.75
N GLY A 212 23.77 16.04 -23.74
CA GLY A 212 24.72 16.61 -24.71
C GLY A 212 26.01 15.81 -24.80
N THR A 213 26.65 15.56 -23.65
CA THR A 213 27.88 14.74 -23.59
C THR A 213 27.68 13.33 -24.12
N VAL A 214 26.57 12.67 -23.79
CA VAL A 214 26.26 11.32 -24.32
C VAL A 214 26.07 11.35 -25.83
N TYR A 215 25.40 12.37 -26.37
CA TYR A 215 25.20 12.52 -27.81
C TYR A 215 26.51 12.79 -28.56
N GLU A 216 27.40 13.61 -28.02
CA GLU A 216 28.73 13.87 -28.60
C GLU A 216 29.56 12.59 -28.67
N LYS A 217 29.66 11.86 -27.55
CA LYS A 217 30.36 10.57 -27.49
C LYS A 217 29.78 9.55 -28.46
N TYR A 218 28.45 9.46 -28.52
CA TYR A 218 27.77 8.58 -29.46
C TYR A 218 28.13 8.91 -30.92
N ARG A 219 28.14 10.19 -31.29
CA ARG A 219 28.53 10.65 -32.64
C ARG A 219 29.99 10.37 -32.96
N ALA A 220 30.87 10.46 -31.95
CA ALA A 220 32.28 10.15 -32.08
C ALA A 220 32.61 8.64 -32.07
N GLY A 221 31.62 7.77 -31.82
CA GLY A 221 31.84 6.33 -31.67
C GLY A 221 32.53 5.95 -30.35
N GLU A 222 32.51 6.84 -29.36
CA GLU A 222 33.11 6.64 -28.04
C GLU A 222 32.14 5.99 -27.05
N VAL A 223 32.67 5.39 -25.99
CA VAL A 223 31.88 4.75 -24.93
C VAL A 223 31.05 5.79 -24.19
N THR A 224 29.72 5.63 -24.24
CA THR A 224 28.73 6.51 -23.59
C THR A 224 28.47 6.17 -22.12
N ALA A 225 28.82 4.96 -21.71
CA ALA A 225 28.81 4.53 -20.32
C ALA A 225 29.93 5.24 -19.53
N ALA A 226 29.76 5.32 -18.21
CA ALA A 226 30.86 5.68 -17.33
C ALA A 226 31.88 4.53 -17.30
N ASP A 227 33.17 4.85 -17.26
CA ASP A 227 34.22 3.87 -17.01
C ASP A 227 34.07 3.36 -15.56
N SER A 228 33.65 2.11 -15.40
CA SER A 228 33.48 1.47 -14.10
C SER A 228 34.55 0.40 -13.92
N LYS A 229 35.47 0.60 -12.98
CA LYS A 229 36.37 -0.46 -12.52
C LYS A 229 35.59 -1.44 -11.64
N GLU A 230 35.77 -2.73 -11.88
CA GLU A 230 35.19 -3.79 -11.07
C GLU A 230 35.65 -3.62 -9.61
N GLY A 231 34.69 -3.49 -8.68
CA GLY A 231 34.95 -3.25 -7.25
C GLY A 231 34.67 -1.84 -6.72
N VAL A 232 34.29 -0.86 -7.57
CA VAL A 232 33.87 0.49 -7.12
C VAL A 232 32.34 0.61 -7.05
N GLY A 233 31.66 -0.49 -6.68
CA GLY A 233 30.26 -0.44 -6.28
C GLY A 233 30.16 0.36 -4.97
N ALA A 234 29.09 1.15 -4.82
CA ALA A 234 28.83 2.03 -3.69
C ALA A 234 29.37 1.48 -2.37
N GLN A 235 30.35 2.15 -1.77
CA GLN A 235 30.79 1.84 -0.41
C GLN A 235 29.62 2.13 0.52
N VAL A 236 29.01 1.08 1.04
CA VAL A 236 28.12 1.19 2.20
C VAL A 236 29.03 1.49 3.38
N SER A 237 28.93 2.69 3.94
CA SER A 237 29.60 3.02 5.20
C SER A 237 29.03 2.12 6.29
N GLU A 238 29.90 1.35 6.95
CA GLU A 238 29.60 0.63 8.18
C GLU A 238 29.46 1.59 9.36
#